data_AF-A0A2E1S3V8-F1
#
_entry.id   AF-A0A2E1S3V8-F1
#
_cell.length_a   1.000
_cell.length_b   1.000
_cell.length_c   1.000
_cell.angle_alpha   90.00
_cell.angle_beta   90.00
_cell.angle_gamma   90.00
#
_symmetry.space_group_name_H-M   'P 1'
#
loop_
_entity.id
_entity.type
_entity.pdbx_description
1 polymer ?
#
loop_
_entity_poly.entity_id
_entity_poly.type
_entity_poly.pdbx_seq_one_letter_code
_entity_poly.pdbx_strand_id
1 'polypeptide(L)'
;MKTKKSFYIVLSLLLINCSLERDIAYIEKVQDPEFFQNAMQNLTDIIVYDIFSPPVASRVYLYPTIAAYEVMALKYPIKYNSLVGQIKELNPIAVSSDKNINYHLASLYAFNTVGKALIFSEDKMNLFLEAFKSDLVKLNVPRKVMRASEKYGAEVADSILEWASKDMYNQTRTYPKYTIKEEDRFWKPTPPDYMDGIEPHWKEIRTMILDSSNQFSPKDPLPIDMKEGSPFQKELMEVFEVTNQLSEEQINIAKFWDCNPYVTHHRGHAMFATKKITPGGHWIGITAIASRQSKSTFDETINAFTNVSIALFDGFIGCWDEKWETLVVRPETLINQFYDEEWLPL
;
A
#
# COMPACT_ATOMS: atom_id res chain seq x y z
N MET A 1 -13.73 -40.62 -60.73
CA MET A 1 -13.06 -40.74 -59.39
C MET A 1 -12.13 -39.59 -59.03
N LYS A 2 -11.52 -38.84 -59.98
CA LYS A 2 -10.61 -37.72 -59.67
C LYS A 2 -11.30 -36.45 -59.13
N THR A 3 -12.51 -36.14 -59.57
CA THR A 3 -13.28 -34.95 -59.16
C THR A 3 -13.82 -35.00 -57.73
N LYS A 4 -14.17 -36.18 -57.21
CA LYS A 4 -14.60 -36.32 -55.81
C LYS A 4 -13.46 -36.07 -54.81
N LYS A 5 -12.21 -36.46 -55.12
CA LYS A 5 -11.04 -36.22 -54.25
C LYS A 5 -10.71 -34.73 -54.10
N SER A 6 -10.83 -33.92 -55.16
CA SER A 6 -10.59 -32.47 -55.07
C SER A 6 -11.65 -31.74 -54.22
N PHE A 7 -12.90 -32.22 -54.22
CA PHE A 7 -13.96 -31.62 -53.42
C PHE A 7 -13.76 -31.83 -51.92
N TYR A 8 -13.30 -33.02 -51.51
CA TYR A 8 -12.97 -33.30 -50.10
C TYR A 8 -11.76 -32.49 -49.60
N ILE A 9 -10.76 -32.23 -50.43
CA ILE A 9 -9.58 -31.42 -50.07
C ILE A 9 -9.97 -29.95 -49.83
N VAL A 10 -10.82 -29.39 -50.69
CA VAL A 10 -11.32 -28.01 -50.54
C VAL A 10 -12.23 -27.87 -49.32
N LEU A 11 -13.07 -28.88 -49.02
CA LEU A 11 -13.91 -28.88 -47.83
C LEU A 11 -13.09 -28.99 -46.54
N SER A 12 -12.01 -29.79 -46.52
CA SER A 12 -11.08 -29.85 -45.38
C SER A 12 -10.28 -28.55 -45.20
N LEU A 13 -9.93 -27.83 -46.26
CA LEU A 13 -9.26 -26.52 -46.18
C LEU A 13 -10.21 -25.41 -45.67
N LEU A 14 -11.50 -25.48 -46.02
CA LEU A 14 -12.53 -24.57 -45.50
C LEU A 14 -12.84 -24.81 -44.01
N LEU A 15 -12.80 -26.06 -43.55
CA LEU A 15 -13.00 -26.39 -42.12
C LEU A 15 -11.80 -26.02 -41.24
N ILE A 16 -10.57 -26.04 -41.77
CA ILE A 16 -9.38 -25.56 -41.04
C ILE A 16 -9.42 -24.04 -40.88
N ASN A 17 -9.93 -23.30 -41.87
CA ASN A 17 -9.98 -21.84 -41.83
C ASN A 17 -11.05 -21.27 -40.89
N CYS A 18 -12.05 -22.08 -40.49
CA CYS A 18 -13.08 -21.68 -39.52
C CYS A 18 -12.66 -21.92 -38.05
N SER A 19 -11.54 -22.60 -37.81
CA SER A 19 -11.00 -22.86 -36.46
C SER A 19 -9.93 -21.84 -36.01
N LEU A 20 -9.69 -20.81 -36.83
CA LEU A 20 -8.67 -19.78 -36.63
C LEU A 20 -9.28 -18.38 -36.43
N GLU A 21 -10.53 -18.31 -35.98
CA GLU A 21 -10.95 -17.11 -35.24
C GLU A 21 -10.10 -17.06 -33.97
N ARG A 22 -9.18 -16.09 -33.90
CA ARG A 22 -8.49 -15.79 -32.65
C ARG A 22 -9.58 -15.49 -31.63
N ASP A 23 -9.71 -16.35 -30.62
CA ASP A 23 -10.50 -16.03 -29.43
C ASP A 23 -9.90 -14.76 -28.83
N ILE A 24 -10.49 -13.61 -29.17
CA ILE A 24 -10.12 -12.29 -28.68
C ILE A 24 -10.99 -11.87 -27.50
N ALA A 25 -11.93 -12.72 -27.06
CA ALA A 25 -12.82 -12.43 -25.94
C ALA A 25 -12.03 -12.25 -24.63
N TYR A 26 -10.85 -12.86 -24.52
CA TYR A 26 -9.96 -12.63 -23.37
C TYR A 26 -9.55 -11.16 -23.23
N ILE A 27 -9.48 -10.39 -24.33
CA ILE A 27 -9.02 -8.99 -24.31
C ILE A 27 -9.95 -8.13 -23.46
N GLU A 28 -11.27 -8.35 -23.53
CA GLU A 28 -12.24 -7.65 -22.68
C GLU A 28 -12.19 -8.20 -21.25
N LYS A 29 -12.08 -9.52 -21.08
CA LYS A 29 -12.07 -10.16 -19.75
C LYS A 29 -10.88 -9.72 -18.87
N VAL A 30 -9.69 -9.52 -19.46
CA VAL A 30 -8.52 -9.07 -18.70
C VAL A 30 -8.54 -7.59 -18.34
N GLN A 31 -9.58 -6.85 -18.74
CA GLN A 31 -9.84 -5.47 -18.33
C GLN A 31 -10.76 -5.38 -17.11
N ASP A 32 -11.10 -6.51 -16.49
CA ASP A 32 -11.88 -6.51 -15.26
C ASP A 32 -11.07 -5.84 -14.12
N PRO A 33 -11.56 -4.73 -13.54
CA PRO A 33 -10.87 -4.03 -12.44
C PRO A 33 -10.65 -4.93 -11.21
N GLU A 34 -11.42 -6.01 -11.04
CA GLU A 34 -11.22 -6.95 -9.93
C GLU A 34 -9.86 -7.65 -9.98
N PHE A 35 -9.22 -7.78 -11.16
CA PHE A 35 -7.85 -8.30 -11.19
C PHE A 35 -6.87 -7.43 -10.40
N PHE A 36 -6.97 -6.11 -10.54
CA PHE A 36 -6.09 -5.19 -9.80
C PHE A 36 -6.49 -5.10 -8.33
N GLN A 37 -7.80 -5.05 -8.03
CA GLN A 37 -8.27 -5.02 -6.65
C GLN A 37 -7.90 -6.28 -5.87
N ASN A 38 -7.95 -7.47 -6.51
CA ASN A 38 -7.50 -8.71 -5.88
C ASN A 38 -5.98 -8.74 -5.64
N ALA A 39 -5.18 -8.19 -6.56
CA ALA A 39 -3.74 -8.06 -6.36
C ALA A 39 -3.42 -7.11 -5.18
N MET A 40 -4.12 -5.98 -5.08
CA MET A 40 -4.01 -5.03 -3.97
C MET A 40 -4.45 -5.64 -2.62
N GLN A 41 -5.54 -6.42 -2.63
CA GLN A 41 -6.00 -7.14 -1.44
C GLN A 41 -4.98 -8.17 -1.00
N ASN A 42 -4.43 -8.97 -1.91
CA ASN A 42 -3.38 -9.93 -1.59
C ASN A 42 -2.14 -9.25 -1.00
N LEU A 43 -1.71 -8.11 -1.56
CA LEU A 43 -0.61 -7.33 -0.99
C LEU A 43 -0.95 -6.84 0.43
N THR A 44 -2.18 -6.38 0.67
CA THR A 44 -2.66 -5.98 2.00
C THR A 44 -2.61 -7.12 3.00
N ASP A 45 -3.08 -8.31 2.62
CA ASP A 45 -3.08 -9.49 3.49
C ASP A 45 -1.65 -9.90 3.86
N ILE A 46 -0.71 -9.77 2.92
CA ILE A 46 0.71 -10.02 3.17
C ILE A 46 1.32 -8.94 4.08
N ILE A 47 1.00 -7.66 3.87
CA ILE A 47 1.44 -6.55 4.73
C ILE A 47 1.03 -6.78 6.19
N VAL A 48 -0.21 -7.25 6.41
CA VAL A 48 -0.73 -7.63 7.73
C VAL A 48 0.01 -8.86 8.28
N TYR A 49 0.30 -9.85 7.42
CA TYR A 49 1.02 -11.04 7.82
C TYR A 49 2.47 -10.75 8.25
N ASP A 50 3.14 -9.85 7.53
CA ASP A 50 4.53 -9.44 7.72
C ASP A 50 4.71 -8.37 8.81
N ILE A 51 3.60 -7.84 9.36
CA ILE A 51 3.58 -6.88 10.49
C ILE A 51 4.35 -5.60 10.15
N PHE A 52 4.10 -5.05 8.96
CA PHE A 52 4.67 -3.76 8.58
C PHE A 52 4.10 -2.61 9.43
N SER A 53 4.98 -1.67 9.81
CA SER A 53 4.57 -0.43 10.45
C SER A 53 3.74 0.44 9.51
N PRO A 54 2.88 1.35 10.02
CA PRO A 54 2.09 2.24 9.18
C PRO A 54 2.88 3.00 8.09
N PRO A 55 4.00 3.68 8.40
CA PRO A 55 4.78 4.39 7.38
C PRO A 55 5.39 3.41 6.35
N VAL A 56 5.94 2.28 6.78
CA VAL A 56 6.54 1.31 5.86
C VAL A 56 5.49 0.65 4.98
N ALA A 57 4.32 0.31 5.53
CA ALA A 57 3.20 -0.23 4.74
C ALA A 57 2.79 0.72 3.61
N SER A 58 2.76 2.03 3.86
CA SER A 58 2.45 3.01 2.81
C SER A 58 3.44 2.97 1.64
N ARG A 59 4.73 2.73 1.93
CA ARG A 59 5.78 2.53 0.93
C ARG A 59 5.54 1.27 0.08
N VAL A 60 5.14 0.18 0.75
CA VAL A 60 4.87 -1.12 0.10
C VAL A 60 3.65 -1.03 -0.82
N TYR A 61 2.66 -0.20 -0.51
CA TYR A 61 1.54 0.08 -1.43
C TYR A 61 1.93 0.96 -2.61
N LEU A 62 2.77 1.98 -2.36
CA LEU A 62 3.10 3.04 -3.31
C LEU A 62 3.78 2.52 -4.59
N TYR A 63 4.97 1.94 -4.45
CA TYR A 63 5.81 1.60 -5.60
C TYR A 63 5.17 0.59 -6.57
N PRO A 64 4.52 -0.50 -6.09
CA PRO A 64 3.79 -1.41 -6.97
C PRO A 64 2.69 -0.71 -7.76
N THR A 65 1.98 0.22 -7.11
CA THR A 65 0.89 0.96 -7.73
C THR A 65 1.39 1.91 -8.81
N ILE A 66 2.51 2.61 -8.57
CA ILE A 66 3.17 3.45 -9.58
C ILE A 66 3.62 2.60 -10.78
N ALA A 67 4.18 1.41 -10.54
CA ALA A 67 4.59 0.51 -11.61
C ALA A 67 3.42 0.11 -12.52
N ALA A 68 2.27 -0.23 -11.92
CA ALA A 68 1.04 -0.51 -12.67
C ALA A 68 0.52 0.72 -13.44
N TYR A 69 0.56 1.89 -12.79
CA TYR A 69 0.11 3.16 -13.34
C TYR A 69 0.90 3.57 -14.57
N GLU A 70 2.23 3.52 -14.53
CA GLU A 70 3.05 3.94 -15.67
C GLU A 70 2.80 3.05 -16.90
N VAL A 71 2.62 1.74 -16.72
CA VAL A 71 2.21 0.83 -17.81
C VAL A 71 0.83 1.20 -18.35
N MET A 72 -0.11 1.54 -17.48
CA MET A 72 -1.47 1.92 -17.84
C MET A 72 -1.51 3.27 -18.58
N ALA A 73 -0.72 4.26 -18.13
CA ALA A 73 -0.61 5.57 -18.76
C ALA A 73 -0.07 5.48 -20.19
N LEU A 74 0.89 4.58 -20.45
CA LEU A 74 1.34 4.28 -21.81
C LEU A 74 0.23 3.73 -22.71
N LYS A 75 -0.70 2.95 -22.16
CA LYS A 75 -1.83 2.40 -22.91
C LYS A 75 -2.89 3.46 -23.24
N TYR A 76 -3.08 4.41 -22.34
CA TYR A 76 -4.13 5.44 -22.43
C TYR A 76 -3.57 6.87 -22.34
N PRO A 77 -2.66 7.29 -23.23
CA PRO A 77 -1.92 8.56 -23.12
C PRO A 77 -2.78 9.81 -23.34
N ILE A 78 -4.01 9.65 -23.86
CA ILE A 78 -4.98 10.74 -24.00
C ILE A 78 -5.74 10.97 -22.67
N LYS A 79 -5.86 9.94 -21.83
CA LYS A 79 -6.63 9.97 -20.58
C LYS A 79 -5.73 10.20 -19.35
N TYR A 80 -4.50 9.69 -19.37
CA TYR A 80 -3.56 9.77 -18.26
C TYR A 80 -2.18 10.25 -18.72
N ASN A 81 -1.60 11.15 -17.94
CA ASN A 81 -0.21 11.56 -18.10
C ASN A 81 0.68 10.62 -17.30
N SER A 82 1.87 10.29 -17.82
CA SER A 82 2.91 9.66 -17.01
C SER A 82 3.28 10.56 -15.82
N LEU A 83 3.61 9.95 -14.68
CA LEU A 83 4.06 10.65 -13.48
C LEU A 83 5.49 11.20 -13.59
N VAL A 84 6.20 10.90 -14.69
CA VAL A 84 7.54 11.44 -14.96
C VAL A 84 7.48 12.97 -14.95
N GLY A 85 8.32 13.59 -14.11
CA GLY A 85 8.35 15.04 -13.92
C GLY A 85 7.21 15.59 -13.06
N GLN A 86 6.27 14.76 -12.61
CA GLN A 86 5.22 15.12 -11.64
C GLN A 86 5.58 14.64 -10.24
N ILE A 87 6.21 13.47 -10.12
CA ILE A 87 6.78 12.99 -8.86
C ILE A 87 8.32 12.98 -8.93
N LYS A 88 8.96 13.15 -7.78
CA LYS A 88 10.41 13.32 -7.68
C LYS A 88 11.19 12.17 -8.30
N GLU A 89 12.08 12.51 -9.23
CA GLU A 89 13.14 11.65 -9.78
C GLU A 89 12.66 10.39 -10.51
N LEU A 90 11.37 10.28 -10.82
CA LEU A 90 10.86 9.14 -11.60
C LEU A 90 11.40 9.20 -13.03
N ASN A 91 12.08 8.12 -13.44
CA ASN A 91 12.54 7.96 -14.80
C ASN A 91 11.43 7.37 -15.71
N PRO A 92 11.42 7.73 -17.01
CA PRO A 92 10.53 7.09 -17.97
C PRO A 92 10.74 5.58 -18.02
N ILE A 93 9.64 4.83 -18.04
CA ILE A 93 9.67 3.38 -18.29
C ILE A 93 9.94 3.10 -19.77
N ALA A 94 10.57 1.96 -20.07
CA ALA A 94 10.90 1.57 -21.43
C ALA A 94 9.63 1.34 -22.26
N VAL A 95 9.62 1.79 -23.52
CA VAL A 95 8.54 1.49 -24.47
C VAL A 95 8.91 0.27 -25.30
N SER A 96 8.08 -0.77 -25.27
CA SER A 96 8.32 -2.00 -26.04
C SER A 96 7.57 -2.01 -27.37
N SER A 97 8.23 -2.54 -28.41
CA SER A 97 7.63 -2.75 -29.74
C SER A 97 6.95 -4.12 -29.89
N ASP A 98 6.93 -4.97 -28.85
CA ASP A 98 6.30 -6.30 -28.92
C ASP A 98 4.77 -6.19 -28.97
N LYS A 99 4.21 -6.54 -30.13
CA LYS A 99 2.76 -6.49 -30.40
C LYS A 99 1.94 -7.51 -29.59
N ASN A 100 2.59 -8.45 -28.90
CA ASN A 100 1.89 -9.43 -28.06
C ASN A 100 1.68 -8.91 -26.64
N ILE A 101 2.25 -7.76 -26.26
CA ILE A 101 2.03 -7.19 -24.93
C ILE A 101 0.56 -6.77 -24.77
N ASN A 102 -0.10 -7.35 -23.78
CA ASN A 102 -1.31 -6.80 -23.20
C ASN A 102 -0.94 -5.91 -21.99
N TYR A 103 -1.25 -4.62 -22.08
CA TYR A 103 -0.88 -3.63 -21.06
C TYR A 103 -1.61 -3.84 -19.72
N HIS A 104 -2.84 -4.35 -19.69
CA HIS A 104 -3.54 -4.65 -18.43
C HIS A 104 -2.83 -5.77 -17.66
N LEU A 105 -2.44 -6.84 -18.37
CA LEU A 105 -1.64 -7.92 -17.79
C LEU A 105 -0.25 -7.43 -17.38
N ALA A 106 0.41 -6.60 -18.20
CA ALA A 106 1.71 -6.06 -17.86
C ALA A 106 1.66 -5.16 -16.61
N SER A 107 0.61 -4.36 -16.43
CA SER A 107 0.39 -3.58 -15.20
C SER A 107 0.27 -4.49 -13.97
N LEU A 108 -0.45 -5.61 -14.07
CA LEU A 108 -0.57 -6.58 -12.97
C LEU A 108 0.75 -7.28 -12.69
N TYR A 109 1.49 -7.69 -13.72
CA TYR A 109 2.81 -8.29 -13.52
C TYR A 109 3.81 -7.31 -12.91
N ALA A 110 3.82 -6.05 -13.35
CA ALA A 110 4.64 -5.00 -12.77
C ALA A 110 4.29 -4.79 -11.29
N PHE A 111 3.00 -4.61 -10.98
CA PHE A 111 2.51 -4.48 -9.60
C PHE A 111 2.99 -5.62 -8.71
N ASN A 112 2.69 -6.87 -9.08
CA ASN A 112 3.01 -8.02 -8.23
C ASN A 112 4.52 -8.27 -8.13
N THR A 113 5.30 -7.95 -9.16
CA THR A 113 6.77 -8.10 -9.13
C THR A 113 7.41 -7.09 -8.17
N VAL A 114 7.02 -5.81 -8.26
CA VAL A 114 7.49 -4.79 -7.31
C VAL A 114 6.98 -5.11 -5.91
N GLY A 115 5.70 -5.49 -5.76
CA GLY A 115 5.10 -5.83 -4.48
C GLY A 115 5.84 -6.97 -3.80
N LYS A 116 6.16 -8.04 -4.54
CA LYS A 116 6.96 -9.15 -4.04
C LYS A 116 8.33 -8.72 -3.49
N ALA A 117 9.01 -7.82 -4.19
CA ALA A 117 10.35 -7.37 -3.80
C ALA A 117 10.36 -6.47 -2.53
N LEU A 118 9.19 -5.99 -2.08
CA LEU A 118 9.06 -5.07 -0.96
C LEU A 118 8.45 -5.70 0.31
N ILE A 119 8.13 -7.00 0.27
CA ILE A 119 7.58 -7.78 1.38
C ILE A 119 8.59 -8.82 1.89
N PHE A 120 8.31 -9.47 3.03
CA PHE A 120 9.12 -10.59 3.53
C PHE A 120 8.57 -11.94 3.07
N SER A 121 7.25 -12.12 3.07
CA SER A 121 6.60 -13.40 2.72
C SER A 121 6.39 -13.59 1.21
N GLU A 122 7.50 -13.61 0.45
CA GLU A 122 7.48 -13.75 -1.02
C GLU A 122 6.72 -15.00 -1.50
N ASP A 123 6.72 -16.09 -0.73
CA ASP A 123 6.00 -17.32 -1.02
C ASP A 123 4.50 -17.07 -1.22
N LYS A 124 3.90 -16.18 -0.42
CA LYS A 124 2.48 -15.82 -0.53
C LYS A 124 2.17 -15.08 -1.82
N MET A 125 3.05 -14.16 -2.23
CA MET A 125 2.92 -13.47 -3.50
C MET A 125 3.10 -14.43 -4.68
N ASN A 126 4.04 -15.39 -4.59
CA ASN A 126 4.21 -16.42 -5.61
C ASN A 126 2.96 -17.31 -5.73
N LEU A 127 2.34 -17.72 -4.62
CA LEU A 127 1.08 -18.48 -4.63
C LEU A 127 -0.05 -17.71 -5.34
N PHE A 128 -0.18 -16.41 -5.06
CA PHE A 128 -1.13 -15.55 -5.75
C PHE A 128 -0.86 -15.47 -7.26
N LEU A 129 0.40 -15.27 -7.66
CA LEU A 129 0.81 -15.21 -9.05
C LEU A 129 0.54 -16.51 -9.82
N GLU A 130 0.74 -17.67 -9.19
CA GLU A 130 0.42 -18.98 -9.80
C GLU A 130 -1.09 -19.16 -9.99
N ALA A 131 -1.90 -18.76 -9.01
CA ALA A 131 -3.36 -18.75 -9.15
C ALA A 131 -3.81 -17.81 -10.28
N PHE A 132 -3.26 -16.59 -10.33
CA PHE A 132 -3.52 -15.62 -11.39
C PHE A 132 -3.16 -16.19 -12.77
N LYS A 133 -1.98 -16.80 -12.93
CA LYS A 133 -1.58 -17.47 -14.19
C LYS A 133 -2.55 -18.58 -14.59
N SER A 134 -3.04 -19.35 -13.62
CA SER A 134 -4.06 -20.39 -13.85
C SER A 134 -5.37 -19.78 -14.37
N ASP A 135 -5.81 -18.66 -13.82
CA ASP A 135 -7.01 -17.96 -14.27
C ASP A 135 -6.86 -17.41 -15.69
N LEU A 136 -5.70 -16.86 -16.05
CA LEU A 136 -5.42 -16.45 -17.43
C LEU A 136 -5.50 -17.60 -18.43
N VAL A 137 -5.08 -18.81 -18.03
CA VAL A 137 -5.24 -20.01 -18.87
C VAL A 137 -6.72 -20.36 -19.05
N LYS A 138 -7.54 -20.28 -17.98
CA LYS A 138 -9.00 -20.51 -18.07
C LYS A 138 -9.71 -19.47 -18.93
N LEU A 139 -9.17 -18.25 -19.00
CA LEU A 139 -9.66 -17.17 -19.85
C LEU A 139 -9.20 -17.30 -21.32
N ASN A 140 -8.52 -18.39 -21.70
CA ASN A 140 -7.95 -18.62 -23.02
C ASN A 140 -6.94 -17.54 -23.45
N VAL A 141 -6.24 -16.89 -22.51
CA VAL A 141 -5.19 -15.92 -22.85
C VAL A 141 -4.05 -16.65 -23.58
N PRO A 142 -3.64 -16.22 -24.79
CA PRO A 142 -2.59 -16.89 -25.52
C PRO A 142 -1.25 -16.86 -24.75
N ARG A 143 -0.54 -17.99 -24.68
CA ARG A 143 0.75 -18.10 -23.97
C ARG A 143 1.77 -17.03 -24.39
N LYS A 144 1.78 -16.67 -25.68
CA LYS A 144 2.67 -15.61 -26.20
C LYS A 144 2.34 -14.22 -25.63
N VAL A 145 1.06 -13.94 -25.37
CA VAL A 145 0.59 -12.70 -24.76
C VAL A 145 0.95 -12.68 -23.28
N MET A 146 0.67 -13.78 -22.56
CA MET A 146 1.08 -13.90 -21.14
C MET A 146 2.58 -13.68 -20.97
N ARG A 147 3.42 -14.38 -21.76
CA ARG A 147 4.88 -14.25 -21.69
C ARG A 147 5.39 -12.87 -22.05
N ALA A 148 4.82 -12.25 -23.10
CA ALA A 148 5.23 -10.89 -23.50
C ALA A 148 4.85 -9.86 -22.43
N SER A 149 3.63 -9.94 -21.87
CA SER A 149 3.17 -9.09 -20.78
C SER A 149 3.95 -9.29 -19.48
N GLU A 150 4.25 -10.54 -19.11
CA GLU A 150 5.05 -10.85 -17.91
C GLU A 150 6.48 -10.31 -18.05
N LYS A 151 7.11 -10.53 -19.22
CA LYS A 151 8.45 -9.99 -19.51
C LYS A 151 8.47 -8.46 -19.43
N TYR A 152 7.50 -7.80 -20.08
CA TYR A 152 7.43 -6.34 -20.05
C TYR A 152 7.11 -5.79 -18.65
N GLY A 153 6.22 -6.44 -17.90
CA GLY A 153 5.94 -6.09 -16.52
C GLY A 153 7.17 -6.21 -15.62
N ALA A 154 8.00 -7.23 -15.82
CA ALA A 154 9.29 -7.38 -15.13
C ALA A 154 10.29 -6.27 -15.49
N GLU A 155 10.41 -5.91 -16.77
CA GLU A 155 11.28 -4.80 -17.21
C GLU A 155 10.87 -3.46 -16.56
N VAL A 156 9.56 -3.20 -16.44
CA VAL A 156 9.05 -2.02 -15.73
C VAL A 156 9.31 -2.12 -14.22
N ALA A 157 9.07 -3.29 -13.63
CA ALA A 157 9.33 -3.51 -12.22
C ALA A 157 10.80 -3.24 -11.85
N ASP A 158 11.76 -3.68 -12.68
CA ASP A 158 13.18 -3.43 -12.48
C ASP A 158 13.49 -1.92 -12.46
N SER A 159 12.92 -1.15 -13.41
CA SER A 159 13.09 0.30 -13.45
C SER A 159 12.51 1.00 -12.21
N ILE A 160 11.34 0.55 -11.74
CA ILE A 160 10.69 1.12 -10.55
C ILE A 160 11.44 0.75 -9.27
N LEU A 161 11.93 -0.49 -9.15
CA LEU A 161 12.73 -0.92 -8.01
C LEU A 161 14.09 -0.22 -7.96
N GLU A 162 14.71 0.05 -9.11
CA GLU A 162 15.92 0.86 -9.17
C GLU A 162 15.65 2.28 -8.63
N TRP A 163 14.57 2.92 -9.07
CA TRP A 163 14.17 4.23 -8.58
C TRP A 163 13.77 4.22 -7.09
N ALA A 164 13.11 3.16 -6.62
CA ALA A 164 12.73 2.96 -5.22
C ALA A 164 13.95 2.72 -4.32
N SER A 165 15.02 2.10 -4.82
CA SER A 165 16.24 1.82 -4.04
C SER A 165 17.02 3.08 -3.63
N LYS A 166 16.70 4.22 -4.26
CA LYS A 166 17.36 5.52 -4.09
C LYS A 166 16.56 6.48 -3.19
N ASP A 167 15.55 5.99 -2.48
CA ASP A 167 14.61 6.80 -1.69
C ASP A 167 15.01 7.01 -0.21
N MET A 168 16.23 6.65 0.18
CA MET A 168 16.76 6.63 1.56
C MET A 168 16.21 5.53 2.48
N TYR A 169 15.32 4.63 2.03
CA TYR A 169 14.78 3.56 2.88
C TYR A 169 15.88 2.61 3.38
N ASN A 170 16.77 2.15 2.52
CA ASN A 170 17.83 1.19 2.88
C ASN A 170 18.85 1.81 3.84
N GLN A 171 19.20 3.07 3.65
CA GLN A 171 20.15 3.82 4.46
C GLN A 171 19.61 3.99 5.89
N THR A 172 18.34 4.41 6.02
CA THR A 172 17.70 4.64 7.33
C THR A 172 17.57 3.38 8.18
N ARG A 173 17.66 2.16 7.60
CA ARG A 173 17.62 0.90 8.38
C ARG A 173 18.79 0.75 9.34
N THR A 174 19.89 1.47 9.12
CA THR A 174 21.09 1.44 9.96
C THR A 174 21.27 2.68 10.84
N TYR A 175 20.34 3.64 10.76
CA TYR A 175 20.40 4.84 11.57
C TYR A 175 20.10 4.53 13.05
N PRO A 176 20.64 5.32 13.99
CA PRO A 176 20.45 5.06 15.41
C PRO A 176 18.98 5.14 15.80
N LYS A 177 18.56 4.32 16.77
CA LYS A 177 17.24 4.43 17.36
C LYS A 177 17.09 5.75 18.14
N TYR A 178 15.85 6.14 18.41
CA TYR A 178 15.58 7.26 19.31
C TYR A 178 16.16 6.99 20.70
N THR A 179 16.88 7.98 21.25
CA THR A 179 17.37 7.93 22.63
C THR A 179 16.34 8.58 23.54
N ILE A 180 15.83 7.81 24.50
CA ILE A 180 14.82 8.27 25.46
C ILE A 180 15.38 9.43 26.29
N LYS A 181 14.62 10.52 26.36
CA LYS A 181 14.95 11.70 27.15
C LYS A 181 14.30 11.61 28.53
N GLU A 182 14.94 12.18 29.55
CA GLU A 182 14.51 12.06 30.95
C GLU A 182 13.24 12.89 31.25
N GLU A 183 13.16 14.12 30.73
CA GLU A 183 12.03 15.03 31.01
C GLU A 183 10.67 14.40 30.59
N ASP A 184 9.65 14.57 31.42
CA ASP A 184 8.31 13.97 31.22
C ASP A 184 7.57 14.53 30.01
N ARG A 185 8.06 15.62 29.42
CA ARG A 185 7.50 16.16 28.19
C ARG A 185 7.80 15.35 26.94
N PHE A 186 8.84 14.54 26.98
CA PHE A 186 9.25 13.78 25.83
C PHE A 186 8.56 12.42 25.78
N TRP A 187 8.33 11.95 24.56
CA TRP A 187 7.83 10.62 24.30
C TRP A 187 8.75 9.57 24.92
N LYS A 188 8.10 8.63 25.61
CA LYS A 188 8.69 7.45 26.25
C LYS A 188 7.92 6.22 25.76
N PRO A 189 8.57 5.05 25.63
CA PRO A 189 7.87 3.80 25.39
C PRO A 189 6.79 3.55 26.45
N THR A 190 5.63 3.05 26.03
CA THR A 190 4.47 2.85 26.88
C THR A 190 4.23 1.37 27.19
N PRO A 191 3.61 1.03 28.33
CA PRO A 191 3.19 -0.33 28.64
C PRO A 191 2.20 -0.88 27.60
N PRO A 192 2.05 -2.23 27.50
CA PRO A 192 2.80 -3.25 28.23
C PRO A 192 4.16 -3.58 27.60
N ASP A 193 4.36 -3.25 26.32
CA ASP A 193 5.48 -3.79 25.53
C ASP A 193 6.73 -2.90 25.55
N TYR A 194 6.62 -1.62 25.91
CA TYR A 194 7.72 -0.65 25.95
C TYR A 194 8.57 -0.67 24.66
N MET A 195 7.89 -0.75 23.51
CA MET A 195 8.53 -0.83 22.21
C MET A 195 9.34 0.43 21.88
N ASP A 196 10.43 0.24 21.15
CA ASP A 196 11.18 1.34 20.56
C ASP A 196 10.30 2.20 19.65
N GLY A 197 10.69 3.47 19.53
CA GLY A 197 10.12 4.41 18.59
C GLY A 197 10.09 3.88 17.15
N ILE A 198 8.91 3.93 16.53
CA ILE A 198 8.72 3.44 15.16
C ILE A 198 9.20 4.48 14.14
N GLU A 199 10.19 4.09 13.36
CA GLU A 199 10.73 4.84 12.21
C GLU A 199 11.17 6.29 12.53
N PRO A 200 12.12 6.51 13.47
CA PRO A 200 12.55 7.84 13.89
C PRO A 200 13.12 8.74 12.79
N HIS A 201 13.52 8.14 11.67
CA HIS A 201 14.14 8.82 10.53
C HIS A 201 13.25 8.79 9.29
N TRP A 202 11.93 8.58 9.44
CA TRP A 202 11.04 8.50 8.27
C TRP A 202 10.97 9.81 7.46
N LYS A 203 11.30 10.95 8.09
CA LYS A 203 11.44 12.24 7.41
C LYS A 203 12.54 12.27 6.34
N GLU A 204 13.53 11.38 6.43
CA GLU A 204 14.65 11.32 5.49
C GLU A 204 14.28 10.60 4.19
N ILE A 205 13.13 9.91 4.16
CA ILE A 205 12.64 9.20 2.98
C ILE A 205 12.27 10.22 1.89
N ARG A 206 12.66 9.93 0.65
CA ARG A 206 12.32 10.79 -0.50
C ARG A 206 10.79 10.88 -0.65
N THR A 207 10.25 12.09 -0.54
CA THR A 207 8.84 12.40 -0.84
C THR A 207 8.52 12.21 -2.32
N MET A 208 7.23 12.08 -2.65
CA MET A 208 6.77 11.96 -4.03
C MET A 208 6.45 13.33 -4.64
N ILE A 209 5.57 14.07 -3.98
CA ILE A 209 5.07 15.38 -4.43
C ILE A 209 5.57 16.49 -3.50
N LEU A 210 5.62 16.24 -2.18
CA LEU A 210 6.02 17.29 -1.24
C LEU A 210 7.41 17.85 -1.55
N ASP A 211 7.59 19.16 -1.45
CA ASP A 211 8.89 19.84 -1.63
C ASP A 211 9.92 19.34 -0.60
N SER A 212 9.49 19.19 0.65
CA SER A 212 10.24 18.62 1.78
C SER A 212 9.28 17.94 2.76
N SER A 213 9.81 17.13 3.68
CA SER A 213 9.01 16.45 4.71
C SER A 213 8.18 17.43 5.55
N ASN A 214 8.73 18.62 5.81
CA ASN A 214 8.11 19.67 6.62
C ASN A 214 7.30 20.71 5.82
N GLN A 215 6.93 20.44 4.57
CA GLN A 215 6.14 21.39 3.77
C GLN A 215 4.81 21.80 4.45
N PHE A 216 4.23 20.89 5.24
CA PHE A 216 2.99 21.09 5.98
C PHE A 216 3.18 21.01 7.50
N SER A 217 4.27 21.55 8.05
CA SER A 217 4.44 21.63 9.51
C SER A 217 3.27 22.40 10.16
N PRO A 218 2.60 21.80 11.16
CA PRO A 218 1.52 22.45 11.89
C PRO A 218 2.06 23.50 12.88
N LYS A 219 1.16 24.07 13.68
CA LYS A 219 1.57 24.88 14.84
C LYS A 219 2.17 23.98 15.90
N ASP A 220 3.17 24.50 16.61
CA ASP A 220 3.80 23.84 17.75
C ASP A 220 2.75 23.33 18.75
N PRO A 221 2.97 22.15 19.36
CA PRO A 221 2.10 21.64 20.41
C PRO A 221 2.12 22.58 21.63
N LEU A 222 1.05 22.51 22.43
CA LEU A 222 1.01 23.25 23.69
C LEU A 222 2.19 22.83 24.58
N PRO A 223 2.95 23.79 25.14
CA PRO A 223 3.95 23.48 26.15
C PRO A 223 3.30 22.74 27.30
N ILE A 224 3.98 21.70 27.79
CA ILE A 224 3.49 20.95 28.95
C ILE A 224 3.45 21.87 30.16
N ASP A 225 2.26 22.02 30.72
CA ASP A 225 2.00 22.73 31.96
C ASP A 225 0.94 21.95 32.73
N MET A 226 1.35 21.30 33.83
CA MET A 226 0.45 20.50 34.66
C MET A 226 -0.33 21.35 35.68
N LYS A 227 -0.18 22.67 35.66
CA LYS A 227 -0.97 23.56 36.50
C LYS A 227 -2.46 23.43 36.14
N GLU A 228 -3.29 23.29 37.17
CA GLU A 228 -4.75 23.24 37.01
C GLU A 228 -5.25 24.45 36.19
N GLY A 229 -6.00 24.14 35.13
CA GLY A 229 -6.58 25.14 34.24
C GLY A 229 -5.66 25.66 33.14
N SER A 230 -4.41 25.19 33.05
CA SER A 230 -3.55 25.46 31.90
C SER A 230 -4.16 24.88 30.61
N PRO A 231 -3.82 25.40 29.43
CA PRO A 231 -4.30 24.84 28.16
C PRO A 231 -3.95 23.35 27.99
N PHE A 232 -2.71 22.96 28.29
CA PHE A 232 -2.26 21.57 28.15
C PHE A 232 -2.98 20.64 29.14
N GLN A 233 -3.10 21.06 30.40
CA GLN A 233 -3.77 20.27 31.43
C GLN A 233 -5.25 20.04 31.11
N LYS A 234 -5.93 21.01 30.48
CA LYS A 234 -7.31 20.84 30.01
C LYS A 234 -7.43 19.77 28.93
N GLU A 235 -6.53 19.76 27.93
CA GLU A 235 -6.53 18.71 26.90
C GLU A 235 -6.25 17.32 27.50
N LEU A 236 -5.33 17.25 28.47
CA LEU A 236 -5.04 15.99 29.16
C LEU A 236 -6.24 15.48 29.99
N MET A 237 -6.91 16.38 30.71
CA MET A 237 -8.11 16.04 31.48
C MET A 237 -9.28 15.65 30.58
N GLU A 238 -9.43 16.27 29.41
CA GLU A 238 -10.42 15.85 28.44
C GLU A 238 -10.22 14.38 28.05
N VAL A 239 -8.98 13.95 27.76
CA VAL A 239 -8.67 12.55 27.46
C VAL A 239 -9.04 11.63 28.64
N PHE A 240 -8.67 12.02 29.86
CA PHE A 240 -8.97 11.25 31.08
C PHE A 240 -10.49 11.10 31.29
N GLU A 241 -11.24 12.20 31.25
CA GLU A 241 -12.68 12.24 31.49
C GLU A 241 -13.47 11.51 30.41
N VAL A 242 -13.14 11.74 29.13
CA VAL A 242 -13.82 11.09 27.99
C VAL A 242 -13.62 9.58 28.06
N THR A 243 -12.39 9.12 28.30
CA THR A 243 -12.09 7.67 28.35
C THR A 243 -12.84 6.96 29.47
N ASN A 244 -13.02 7.62 30.62
CA ASN A 244 -13.76 7.08 31.77
C ASN A 244 -15.29 7.06 31.58
N GLN A 245 -15.81 7.68 30.51
CA GLN A 245 -17.25 7.84 30.27
C GLN A 245 -17.65 7.49 28.82
N LEU A 246 -16.87 6.63 28.15
CA LEU A 246 -17.15 6.23 26.77
C LEU A 246 -18.46 5.47 26.65
N SER A 247 -19.30 5.90 25.71
CA SER A 247 -20.44 5.13 25.23
C SER A 247 -19.98 3.94 24.37
N GLU A 248 -20.86 2.94 24.23
CA GLU A 248 -20.60 1.77 23.36
C GLU A 248 -20.27 2.18 21.91
N GLU A 249 -20.95 3.21 21.40
CA GLU A 249 -20.69 3.74 20.06
C GLU A 249 -19.29 4.35 19.94
N GLN A 250 -18.86 5.15 20.93
CA GLN A 250 -17.51 5.72 20.93
C GLN A 250 -16.43 4.63 21.01
N ILE A 251 -16.68 3.56 21.78
CA ILE A 251 -15.80 2.38 21.84
C ILE A 251 -15.71 1.70 20.47
N ASN A 252 -16.84 1.53 19.78
CA ASN A 252 -16.87 0.91 18.46
C ASN A 252 -16.15 1.75 17.41
N ILE A 253 -16.33 3.08 17.44
CA ILE A 253 -15.61 4.02 16.56
C ILE A 253 -14.10 3.92 16.80
N ALA A 254 -13.65 3.92 18.06
CA ALA A 254 -12.24 3.80 18.39
C ALA A 254 -11.66 2.45 17.91
N LYS A 255 -12.35 1.34 18.15
CA LYS A 255 -11.92 0.00 17.68
C LYS A 255 -11.89 -0.12 16.16
N PHE A 256 -12.81 0.54 15.47
CA PHE A 256 -12.88 0.56 14.01
C PHE A 256 -11.67 1.28 13.38
N TRP A 257 -11.22 2.38 13.99
CA TRP A 257 -10.11 3.19 13.49
C TRP A 257 -8.75 2.89 14.12
N ASP A 258 -8.67 2.06 15.16
CA ASP A 258 -7.42 1.71 15.86
C ASP A 258 -6.30 1.32 14.89
N CYS A 259 -6.58 0.37 13.99
CA CYS A 259 -5.68 0.02 12.89
C CYS A 259 -4.20 -0.16 13.32
N ASN A 260 -3.98 -0.62 14.55
CA ASN A 260 -2.66 -0.78 15.13
C ASN A 260 -2.18 -2.23 14.93
N PRO A 261 -1.14 -2.48 14.10
CA PRO A 261 -0.62 -3.83 13.88
C PRO A 261 0.13 -4.40 15.09
N TYR A 262 0.36 -3.61 16.14
CA TYR A 262 1.14 -3.98 17.33
C TYR A 262 0.28 -4.33 18.56
N VAL A 263 -1.03 -4.51 18.41
CA VAL A 263 -1.87 -4.88 19.55
C VAL A 263 -1.51 -6.28 20.04
N THR A 264 -0.86 -6.35 21.19
CA THR A 264 -0.54 -7.58 21.91
C THR A 264 -1.53 -7.84 23.04
N HIS A 265 -1.79 -9.11 23.31
CA HIS A 265 -2.58 -9.57 24.44
C HIS A 265 -1.71 -10.48 25.29
N HIS A 266 -1.56 -10.10 26.56
CA HIS A 266 -0.81 -10.85 27.56
C HIS A 266 -1.78 -11.67 28.41
N ARG A 267 -1.68 -13.01 28.39
CA ARG A 267 -2.39 -13.91 29.32
C ARG A 267 -1.39 -14.84 29.99
N GLY A 268 -1.00 -14.52 31.22
CA GLY A 268 0.11 -15.21 31.89
C GLY A 268 1.42 -14.99 31.14
N HIS A 269 2.15 -16.05 30.81
CA HIS A 269 3.38 -15.99 30.02
C HIS A 269 3.15 -15.98 28.49
N ALA A 270 1.89 -16.06 28.04
CA ALA A 270 1.56 -16.13 26.63
C ALA A 270 1.23 -14.75 26.07
N MET A 271 1.94 -14.37 25.02
CA MET A 271 1.68 -13.17 24.21
C MET A 271 1.04 -13.58 22.89
N PHE A 272 -0.12 -12.99 22.58
CA PHE A 272 -0.80 -13.17 21.30
C PHE A 272 -1.02 -11.82 20.63
N ALA A 273 -0.64 -11.67 19.36
CA ALA A 273 -0.87 -10.44 18.60
C ALA A 273 -2.17 -10.53 17.80
N THR A 274 -2.98 -9.47 17.84
CA THR A 274 -4.13 -9.33 16.95
C THR A 274 -3.66 -8.74 15.63
N LYS A 275 -3.77 -9.51 14.55
CA LYS A 275 -3.43 -9.04 13.21
C LYS A 275 -4.43 -7.99 12.75
N LYS A 276 -3.96 -6.75 12.56
CA LYS A 276 -4.77 -5.63 12.07
C LYS A 276 -4.10 -4.98 10.87
N ILE A 277 -4.92 -4.40 9.99
CA ILE A 277 -4.47 -3.48 8.95
C ILE A 277 -3.94 -2.19 9.58
N THR A 278 -3.02 -1.52 8.88
CA THR A 278 -2.58 -0.15 9.23
C THR A 278 -3.59 0.88 8.72
N PRO A 279 -3.55 2.14 9.19
CA PRO A 279 -4.44 3.18 8.68
C PRO A 279 -4.33 3.38 7.16
N GLY A 280 -3.11 3.24 6.61
CA GLY A 280 -2.90 3.24 5.16
C GLY A 280 -3.64 2.10 4.46
N GLY A 281 -3.55 0.88 5.00
CA GLY A 281 -4.31 -0.28 4.50
C GLY A 281 -5.83 -0.08 4.57
N HIS A 282 -6.34 0.58 5.61
CA HIS A 282 -7.77 0.92 5.71
C HIS A 282 -8.19 1.86 4.57
N TRP A 283 -7.46 2.94 4.32
CA TRP A 283 -7.77 3.87 3.22
C TRP A 283 -7.63 3.25 1.83
N ILE A 284 -6.70 2.30 1.66
CA ILE A 284 -6.62 1.44 0.46
C ILE A 284 -7.89 0.60 0.31
N GLY A 285 -8.40 0.01 1.41
CA GLY A 285 -9.69 -0.70 1.42
C GLY A 285 -10.89 0.19 1.06
N ILE A 286 -10.96 1.41 1.60
CA ILE A 286 -11.99 2.40 1.24
C ILE A 286 -11.92 2.75 -0.25
N THR A 287 -10.71 2.88 -0.80
CA THR A 287 -10.48 3.14 -2.23
C THR A 287 -11.03 1.99 -3.09
N ALA A 288 -10.85 0.74 -2.66
CA ALA A 288 -11.45 -0.42 -3.31
C ALA A 288 -12.98 -0.34 -3.31
N ILE A 289 -13.59 -0.01 -2.16
CA ILE A 289 -15.05 0.15 -2.03
C ILE A 289 -15.57 1.25 -2.96
N ALA A 290 -14.93 2.43 -2.95
CA ALA A 290 -15.31 3.56 -3.79
C ALA A 290 -15.18 3.24 -5.29
N SER A 291 -14.12 2.52 -5.68
CA SER A 291 -13.90 2.07 -7.06
C SER A 291 -15.00 1.12 -7.53
N ARG A 292 -15.42 0.16 -6.69
CA ARG A 292 -16.54 -0.75 -6.99
C ARG A 292 -17.88 -0.01 -7.07
N GLN A 293 -18.16 0.88 -6.11
CA GLN A 293 -19.42 1.64 -6.09
C GLN A 293 -19.57 2.55 -7.31
N SER A 294 -18.48 3.19 -7.74
CA SER A 294 -18.45 4.01 -8.95
C SER A 294 -18.41 3.21 -10.25
N LYS A 295 -18.28 1.88 -10.16
CA LYS A 295 -18.07 0.99 -11.32
C LYS A 295 -16.89 1.44 -12.18
N SER A 296 -15.82 1.88 -11.52
CA SER A 296 -14.60 2.35 -12.17
C SER A 296 -14.04 1.26 -13.08
N THR A 297 -13.58 1.66 -14.25
CA THR A 297 -12.81 0.80 -15.17
C THR A 297 -11.45 0.42 -14.56
N PHE A 298 -10.74 -0.53 -15.17
CA PHE A 298 -9.43 -0.97 -14.69
C PHE A 298 -8.41 0.17 -14.57
N ASP A 299 -8.35 1.03 -15.58
CA ASP A 299 -7.48 2.20 -15.60
C ASP A 299 -7.87 3.26 -14.57
N GLU A 300 -9.17 3.51 -14.40
CA GLU A 300 -9.67 4.42 -13.36
C GLU A 300 -9.36 3.91 -11.96
N THR A 301 -9.48 2.60 -11.75
CA THR A 301 -9.16 1.92 -10.50
C THR A 301 -7.68 2.12 -10.16
N ILE A 302 -6.77 1.78 -11.09
CA ILE A 302 -5.31 1.99 -10.90
C ILE A 302 -5.01 3.47 -10.62
N ASN A 303 -5.61 4.39 -11.37
CA ASN A 303 -5.43 5.82 -11.13
C ASN A 303 -5.88 6.25 -9.73
N ALA A 304 -7.03 5.77 -9.24
CA ALA A 304 -7.50 6.07 -7.90
C ALA A 304 -6.52 5.57 -6.81
N PHE A 305 -6.10 4.30 -6.89
CA PHE A 305 -5.12 3.74 -5.97
C PHE A 305 -3.78 4.48 -6.02
N THR A 306 -3.35 4.94 -7.21
CA THR A 306 -2.09 5.68 -7.38
C THR A 306 -2.12 7.00 -6.62
N ASN A 307 -3.16 7.80 -6.84
CA ASN A 307 -3.31 9.10 -6.16
C ASN A 307 -3.42 8.93 -4.63
N VAL A 308 -4.21 7.95 -4.17
CA VAL A 308 -4.35 7.67 -2.74
C VAL A 308 -3.04 7.18 -2.13
N SER A 309 -2.32 6.27 -2.80
CA SER A 309 -1.05 5.75 -2.26
C SER A 309 0.02 6.81 -2.19
N ILE A 310 0.11 7.71 -3.18
CA ILE A 310 1.02 8.86 -3.15
C ILE A 310 0.68 9.79 -1.98
N ALA A 311 -0.59 10.16 -1.84
CA ALA A 311 -1.03 11.04 -0.77
C ALA A 311 -0.81 10.44 0.63
N LEU A 312 -1.09 9.15 0.80
CA LEU A 312 -0.84 8.45 2.06
C LEU A 312 0.66 8.43 2.38
N PHE A 313 1.50 8.07 1.42
CA PHE A 313 2.95 7.98 1.64
C PHE A 313 3.55 9.33 2.05
N ASP A 314 3.25 10.40 1.31
CA ASP A 314 3.72 11.75 1.64
C ASP A 314 3.11 12.26 2.96
N GLY A 315 1.84 11.93 3.23
CA GLY A 315 1.19 12.24 4.50
C GLY A 315 1.86 11.54 5.69
N PHE A 316 2.30 10.30 5.54
CA PHE A 316 3.08 9.59 6.55
C PHE A 316 4.45 10.23 6.76
N ILE A 317 5.13 10.68 5.71
CA ILE A 317 6.41 11.40 5.83
C ILE A 317 6.23 12.68 6.64
N GLY A 318 5.29 13.54 6.27
CA GLY A 318 5.08 14.81 7.00
C GLY A 318 4.60 14.60 8.43
N CYS A 319 3.74 13.60 8.67
CA CYS A 319 3.29 13.26 10.02
C CYS A 319 4.43 12.73 10.90
N TRP A 320 5.32 11.88 10.36
CA TRP A 320 6.44 11.35 11.13
C TRP A 320 7.53 12.39 11.37
N ASP A 321 7.74 13.34 10.44
CA ASP A 321 8.63 14.47 10.65
C ASP A 321 8.22 15.24 11.91
N GLU A 322 6.96 15.65 11.99
CA GLU A 322 6.42 16.38 13.13
C GLU A 322 6.46 15.57 14.44
N LYS A 323 6.15 14.27 14.38
CA LYS A 323 6.20 13.39 15.57
C LYS A 323 7.60 13.30 16.17
N TRP A 324 8.62 13.22 15.33
CA TRP A 324 10.01 13.06 15.76
C TRP A 324 10.73 14.39 16.00
N GLU A 325 10.18 15.50 15.51
CA GLU A 325 10.56 16.86 15.90
C GLU A 325 10.07 17.17 17.32
N THR A 326 8.76 17.07 17.53
CA THR A 326 8.11 17.58 18.75
C THR A 326 8.24 16.63 19.93
N LEU A 327 8.31 15.32 19.66
CA LEU A 327 8.48 14.25 20.66
C LEU A 327 7.44 14.35 21.80
N VAL A 328 6.20 14.73 21.52
CA VAL A 328 5.19 14.90 22.57
C VAL A 328 4.89 13.56 23.26
N VAL A 329 4.91 13.57 24.60
CA VAL A 329 4.54 12.44 25.46
C VAL A 329 3.10 11.97 25.23
N ARG A 330 2.83 10.67 25.43
CA ARG A 330 1.46 10.11 25.33
C ARG A 330 0.64 10.43 26.58
N PRO A 331 -0.69 10.60 26.48
CA PRO A 331 -1.54 10.92 27.62
C PRO A 331 -1.42 9.94 28.79
N GLU A 332 -1.37 8.63 28.52
CA GLU A 332 -1.26 7.58 29.56
C GLU A 332 -0.06 7.79 30.49
N THR A 333 1.07 8.29 29.97
CA THR A 333 2.27 8.49 30.78
C THR A 333 2.04 9.56 31.83
N LEU A 334 1.42 10.67 31.45
CA LEU A 334 1.15 11.77 32.36
C LEU A 334 -0.05 11.48 33.27
N ILE A 335 -1.09 10.82 32.76
CA ILE A 335 -2.24 10.42 33.57
C ILE A 335 -1.79 9.47 34.69
N ASN A 336 -1.02 8.44 34.35
CA ASN A 336 -0.55 7.46 35.33
C ASN A 336 0.40 8.09 36.34
N GLN A 337 1.20 9.08 35.93
CA GLN A 337 2.14 9.74 36.83
C GLN A 337 1.50 10.76 37.77
N PHE A 338 0.48 11.50 37.32
CA PHE A 338 -0.02 12.68 38.04
C PHE A 338 -1.45 12.56 38.55
N TYR A 339 -2.27 11.64 38.03
CA TYR A 339 -3.71 11.56 38.32
C TYR A 339 -4.16 10.20 38.83
N ASP A 340 -3.84 9.12 38.11
CA ASP A 340 -4.33 7.78 38.42
C ASP A 340 -3.38 6.70 37.87
N GLU A 341 -2.55 6.12 38.74
CA GLU A 341 -1.55 5.10 38.39
C GLU A 341 -2.17 3.82 37.80
N GLU A 342 -3.45 3.54 38.05
CA GLU A 342 -4.16 2.35 37.57
C GLU A 342 -4.98 2.63 36.29
N TRP A 343 -4.99 3.88 35.81
CA TRP A 343 -5.72 4.23 34.60
C TRP A 343 -5.14 3.55 33.36
N LEU A 344 -6.05 3.11 32.49
CA LEU A 344 -5.71 2.49 31.21
C LEU A 344 -6.47 3.20 30.09
N PRO A 345 -5.83 3.43 28.93
CA PRO A 345 -6.56 3.79 27.72
C PRO A 345 -7.49 2.63 27.31
N LEU A 346 -8.46 2.94 26.44
CA LEU A 346 -9.46 1.97 25.95
C LEU A 346 -8.88 0.66 25.39
#